data_AF-A0A3M1CVZ5-F1
#
_entry.id   AF-A0A3M1CVZ5-F1
#
_cell.length_a   1.000
_cell.length_b   1.000
_cell.length_c   1.000
_cell.angle_alpha   90.00
_cell.angle_beta   90.00
_cell.angle_gamma   90.00
#
_symmetry.space_group_name_H-M   'P 1'
#
loop_
_entity.id
_entity.type
_entity.pdbx_description
1 polymer ?
#
loop_
_entity_poly.entity_id
_entity_poly.type
_entity_poly.pdbx_seq_one_letter_code
_entity_poly.pdbx_strand_id
1 'polypeptide(L)'
;PVQKTSLEPERLSAGLVIVDTARGQSADTNTLWIDGVEIVRKPLLLLEDLALRAGSLVIEESALVKGDAVLAGQASLEVSAPRLQLRGGIAVTEGSSFVVDGAVIDSEQQYVTQYWLDTATGGSIALRDVQLYTRFPQFLRSKAGCSLLLDRFQSLMAATHIETEPSAQVTITDSSQIGELVLYPGARVNVSASDYILVWLFTPSGTTGTYSLPDGSSVNQFSLPNPFDLSVTNTTNVLWGLVSYPGSNVTFTDSHLLVAGLLFLGSTQQALSGYQNGGPLPDLSGLSDRTLVFQNSTVDIWNFYPSEGSDLQLNDCTFGEMLAFGHARAVITSSGCDGSGGFLGTEDNSIVEVYSSRLDTDITTFDDSNLLLDGCTVHGTIRATGNSTVTLRNTTVDGELMEYDGAKIIVE
;
A
#
# COMPACT_ATOMS: atom_id res chain seq x y z
N PRO A 1 31.42 25.92 -14.54
CA PRO A 1 31.19 24.67 -15.31
C PRO A 1 32.17 23.58 -14.85
N VAL A 2 31.68 22.61 -14.07
CA VAL A 2 32.48 21.43 -13.74
C VAL A 2 32.39 20.49 -14.94
N GLN A 3 33.43 20.45 -15.80
CA GLN A 3 33.59 19.38 -16.77
C GLN A 3 34.01 18.12 -16.01
N LYS A 4 33.04 17.40 -15.44
CA LYS A 4 33.28 16.03 -14.96
C LYS A 4 32.97 15.09 -16.13
N THR A 5 34.02 14.46 -16.65
CA THR A 5 33.90 13.42 -17.70
C THR A 5 33.35 12.10 -17.15
N SER A 6 33.34 11.94 -15.83
CA SER A 6 32.73 10.81 -15.14
C SER A 6 32.11 11.26 -13.81
N LEU A 7 30.98 10.65 -13.44
CA LEU A 7 30.38 10.79 -12.12
C LEU A 7 30.48 9.44 -11.39
N GLU A 8 30.85 9.50 -10.11
CA GLU A 8 30.66 8.37 -9.21
C GLU A 8 29.16 8.16 -9.06
N PRO A 9 28.63 7.03 -9.53
CA PRO A 9 27.18 6.88 -9.64
C PRO A 9 26.46 6.85 -8.27
N GLU A 10 27.20 6.57 -7.20
CA GLU A 10 26.78 6.62 -5.80
C GLU A 10 26.54 8.07 -5.29
N ARG A 11 26.99 9.08 -6.05
CA ARG A 11 26.85 10.50 -5.70
C ARG A 11 25.73 11.21 -6.46
N LEU A 12 24.97 10.48 -7.26
CA LEU A 12 23.83 11.01 -7.99
C LEU A 12 22.64 11.14 -7.02
N SER A 13 21.95 12.28 -7.05
CA SER A 13 20.73 12.47 -6.25
C SER A 13 19.59 11.57 -6.76
N ALA A 14 18.58 11.34 -5.91
CA ALA A 14 17.40 10.53 -6.20
C ALA A 14 16.75 10.80 -7.58
N GLY A 15 16.84 12.04 -8.10
CA GLY A 15 16.28 12.41 -9.40
C GLY A 15 16.92 11.72 -10.62
N LEU A 16 18.14 11.16 -10.50
CA LEU A 16 18.80 10.39 -11.55
C LEU A 16 18.59 8.87 -11.44
N VAL A 17 17.98 8.37 -10.35
CA VAL A 17 17.59 6.96 -10.18
C VAL A 17 16.60 6.53 -11.26
N ILE A 18 15.77 7.46 -11.77
CA ILE A 18 14.82 7.22 -12.88
C ILE A 18 15.54 6.79 -14.17
N VAL A 19 16.78 7.24 -14.39
CA VAL A 19 17.60 6.89 -15.57
C VAL A 19 18.41 5.60 -15.34
N ASP A 20 18.34 5.02 -14.13
CA ASP A 20 19.18 3.92 -13.64
C ASP A 20 18.48 2.55 -13.75
N THR A 21 17.40 2.46 -14.54
CA THR A 21 16.66 1.21 -14.88
C THR A 21 17.32 0.43 -16.02
N ALA A 22 18.60 0.69 -16.31
CA ALA A 22 19.38 -0.17 -17.19
C ALA A 22 19.41 -1.58 -16.58
N ARG A 23 18.64 -2.49 -17.19
CA ARG A 23 18.41 -3.88 -16.78
C ARG A 23 19.74 -4.61 -16.54
N GLY A 24 20.22 -4.57 -15.31
CA GLY A 24 21.51 -5.10 -14.87
C GLY A 24 21.53 -6.63 -14.80
N GLN A 25 21.29 -7.30 -15.92
CA GLN A 25 21.43 -8.76 -16.04
C GLN A 25 22.77 -9.20 -16.67
N SER A 26 23.63 -8.28 -17.10
CA SER A 26 24.94 -8.64 -17.63
C SER A 26 25.96 -8.80 -16.50
N ALA A 27 26.80 -9.84 -16.60
CA ALA A 27 27.98 -10.04 -15.74
C ALA A 27 29.09 -8.98 -15.99
N ASP A 28 28.85 -8.06 -16.92
CA ASP A 28 29.79 -7.05 -17.37
C ASP A 28 29.45 -5.69 -16.78
N THR A 29 30.46 -4.82 -16.72
CA THR A 29 30.32 -3.44 -16.29
C THR A 29 29.34 -2.70 -17.22
N ASN A 30 28.32 -2.05 -16.66
CA ASN A 30 27.35 -1.30 -17.46
C ASN A 30 27.74 0.18 -17.48
N THR A 31 27.82 0.76 -18.68
CA THR A 31 28.15 2.17 -18.87
C THR A 31 26.95 2.93 -19.45
N LEU A 32 26.47 3.92 -18.72
CA LEU A 32 25.45 4.85 -19.17
C LEU A 32 26.08 6.21 -19.50
N TRP A 33 25.72 6.78 -20.65
CA TRP A 33 26.18 8.10 -21.09
C TRP A 33 24.99 9.07 -21.10
N ILE A 34 25.07 10.13 -20.29
CA ILE A 34 24.07 11.21 -20.27
C ILE A 34 24.81 12.54 -20.42
N ASP A 35 24.53 13.31 -21.47
CA ASP A 35 25.10 14.65 -21.70
C ASP A 35 26.63 14.76 -21.49
N GLY A 36 27.38 13.74 -21.96
CA GLY A 36 28.84 13.69 -21.86
C GLY A 36 29.38 13.25 -20.48
N VAL A 37 28.52 12.79 -19.59
CA VAL A 37 28.87 12.13 -18.33
C VAL A 37 28.82 10.63 -18.51
N GLU A 38 29.94 9.97 -18.22
CA GLU A 38 30.03 8.51 -18.12
C GLU A 38 29.67 8.04 -16.70
N ILE A 39 28.76 7.09 -16.61
CA ILE A 39 28.33 6.42 -15.37
C ILE A 39 28.70 4.95 -15.52
N VAL A 40 29.71 4.48 -14.77
CA VAL A 40 30.20 3.10 -14.83
C VAL A 40 29.73 2.33 -13.59
N ARG A 41 28.96 1.24 -13.79
CA ARG A 41 28.40 0.42 -12.72
C ARG A 41 29.07 -0.94 -12.65
N LYS A 42 29.48 -1.35 -11.44
CA LYS A 42 29.85 -2.74 -11.17
C LYS A 42 28.61 -3.65 -11.35
N PRO A 43 28.80 -4.91 -11.76
CA PRO A 43 27.73 -5.91 -11.72
C PRO A 43 27.15 -6.01 -10.31
N LEU A 44 25.85 -6.28 -10.21
CA LEU A 44 25.21 -6.55 -8.94
C LEU A 44 25.55 -7.98 -8.47
N LEU A 45 25.73 -8.14 -7.16
CA LEU A 45 25.70 -9.46 -6.55
C LEU A 45 24.29 -10.06 -6.76
N LEU A 46 24.20 -11.12 -7.56
CA LEU A 46 22.93 -11.80 -7.80
C LEU A 46 22.67 -12.84 -6.71
N LEU A 47 21.54 -12.70 -6.03
CA LEU A 47 21.01 -13.68 -5.09
C LEU A 47 19.70 -14.20 -5.66
N GLU A 48 19.67 -15.46 -6.08
CA GLU A 48 18.44 -16.14 -6.49
C GLU A 48 17.87 -16.90 -5.29
N ASP A 49 16.56 -16.82 -5.06
CA ASP A 49 15.79 -17.53 -4.02
C ASP A 49 16.58 -17.80 -2.72
N LEU A 50 16.61 -16.82 -1.83
CA LEU A 50 17.44 -16.86 -0.62
C LEU A 50 16.69 -17.54 0.53
N ALA A 51 17.16 -18.69 1.02
CA ALA A 51 16.62 -19.31 2.23
C ALA A 51 17.69 -19.41 3.34
N LEU A 52 17.51 -18.66 4.43
CA LEU A 52 18.39 -18.69 5.60
C LEU A 52 17.61 -19.17 6.84
N ARG A 53 18.09 -20.23 7.50
CA ARG A 53 17.49 -20.76 8.75
C ARG A 53 18.32 -20.50 10.00
N ALA A 54 19.60 -20.19 9.83
CA ALA A 54 20.54 -19.88 10.90
C ALA A 54 21.76 -19.18 10.32
N GLY A 55 22.49 -18.45 11.17
CA GLY A 55 23.70 -17.74 10.78
C GLY A 55 23.42 -16.31 10.31
N SER A 56 24.46 -15.59 9.94
CA SER A 56 24.37 -14.22 9.43
C SER A 56 24.89 -14.15 8.01
N LEU A 57 24.14 -13.49 7.13
CA LEU A 57 24.58 -13.06 5.81
C LEU A 57 24.66 -11.53 5.81
N VAL A 58 25.84 -10.99 5.46
CA VAL A 58 26.04 -9.56 5.28
C VAL A 58 26.25 -9.28 3.79
N ILE A 59 25.44 -8.39 3.23
CA ILE A 59 25.56 -7.89 1.86
C ILE A 59 26.21 -6.51 1.91
N GLU A 60 27.50 -6.44 1.56
CA GLU A 60 28.32 -5.21 1.61
C GLU A 60 28.46 -4.52 0.24
N GLU A 61 28.12 -5.22 -0.85
CA GLU A 61 28.16 -4.70 -2.22
C GLU A 61 26.76 -4.67 -2.84
N SER A 62 26.54 -3.78 -3.81
CA SER A 62 25.23 -3.65 -4.45
C SER A 62 24.71 -4.99 -4.96
N ALA A 63 23.48 -5.34 -4.59
CA ALA A 63 22.90 -6.66 -4.86
C ALA A 63 21.54 -6.58 -5.53
N LEU A 64 21.20 -7.65 -6.25
CA LEU A 64 19.86 -7.96 -6.76
C LEU A 64 19.39 -9.25 -6.11
N VAL A 65 18.30 -9.17 -5.34
CA VAL A 65 17.55 -10.34 -4.88
C VAL A 65 16.48 -10.64 -5.92
N LYS A 66 16.65 -11.75 -6.62
CA LYS A 66 15.74 -12.24 -7.64
C LYS A 66 14.95 -13.42 -7.07
N GLY A 67 13.63 -13.30 -7.03
CA GLY A 67 12.77 -14.24 -6.33
C GLY A 67 12.68 -13.92 -4.84
N ASP A 68 12.03 -14.80 -4.10
CA ASP A 68 11.69 -14.56 -2.70
C ASP A 68 12.84 -14.91 -1.76
N ALA A 69 12.98 -14.12 -0.69
CA ALA A 69 13.89 -14.40 0.41
C ALA A 69 13.10 -14.83 1.65
N VAL A 70 13.50 -15.92 2.29
CA VAL A 70 12.92 -16.42 3.54
C VAL A 70 14.02 -16.52 4.59
N LEU A 71 13.87 -15.73 5.65
CA LEU A 71 14.68 -15.77 6.86
C LEU A 71 13.88 -16.46 7.96
N ALA A 72 14.46 -17.46 8.61
CA ALA A 72 13.81 -18.27 9.63
C ALA A 72 14.80 -18.64 10.75
N GLY A 73 14.29 -19.23 11.83
CA GLY A 73 15.07 -19.58 13.02
C GLY A 73 15.87 -18.41 13.60
N GLN A 74 17.20 -18.53 13.57
CA GLN A 74 18.11 -17.50 14.09
C GLN A 74 18.94 -16.87 12.96
N ALA A 75 18.36 -16.81 11.76
CA ALA A 75 18.99 -16.15 10.63
C ALA A 75 19.01 -14.62 10.82
N SER A 76 20.10 -14.00 10.39
CA SER A 76 20.18 -12.55 10.19
C SER A 76 20.60 -12.25 8.75
N LEU A 77 19.90 -11.33 8.10
CA LEU A 77 20.33 -10.71 6.86
C LEU A 77 20.60 -9.23 7.13
N GLU A 78 21.85 -8.82 6.98
CA GLU A 78 22.28 -7.43 7.12
C GLU A 78 22.69 -6.89 5.74
N VAL A 79 22.21 -5.71 5.40
CA VAL A 79 22.55 -5.03 4.15
C VAL A 79 23.18 -3.69 4.50
N SER A 80 24.49 -3.61 4.26
CA SER A 80 25.29 -2.38 4.33
C SER A 80 25.73 -1.90 2.94
N ALA A 81 25.26 -2.59 1.90
CA ALA A 81 25.46 -2.21 0.51
C ALA A 81 24.77 -0.89 0.17
N PRO A 82 25.37 -0.06 -0.70
CA PRO A 82 24.76 1.22 -1.09
C PRO A 82 23.45 1.06 -1.87
N ARG A 83 23.17 -0.12 -2.44
CA ARG A 83 21.94 -0.42 -3.18
C ARG A 83 21.51 -1.87 -3.04
N LEU A 84 20.20 -2.08 -2.87
CA LEU A 84 19.54 -3.38 -2.92
C LEU A 84 18.37 -3.32 -3.92
N GLN A 85 18.45 -4.10 -4.99
CA GLN A 85 17.31 -4.31 -5.89
C GLN A 85 16.50 -5.53 -5.46
N LEU A 86 15.17 -5.38 -5.43
CA LEU A 86 14.24 -6.44 -5.07
C LEU A 86 13.33 -6.79 -6.27
N ARG A 87 13.31 -8.08 -6.62
CA ARG A 87 12.37 -8.71 -7.56
C ARG A 87 11.72 -9.93 -6.92
N GLY A 88 11.14 -9.71 -5.73
CA GLY A 88 10.52 -10.74 -4.91
C GLY A 88 10.23 -10.21 -3.51
N GLY A 89 9.50 -10.99 -2.73
CA GLY A 89 9.20 -10.69 -1.33
C GLY A 89 10.34 -11.10 -0.38
N ILE A 90 10.36 -10.51 0.81
CA ILE A 90 11.21 -10.94 1.92
C ILE A 90 10.30 -11.31 3.10
N ALA A 91 10.35 -12.57 3.52
CA ALA A 91 9.67 -13.07 4.71
C ALA A 91 10.67 -13.28 5.85
N VAL A 92 10.42 -12.65 6.99
CA VAL A 92 11.26 -12.68 8.20
C VAL A 92 10.48 -13.35 9.32
N THR A 93 10.77 -14.61 9.60
CA THR A 93 10.01 -15.45 10.52
C THR A 93 10.83 -16.06 11.66
N GLU A 94 10.15 -16.65 12.64
CA GLU A 94 10.72 -17.50 13.71
C GLU A 94 11.81 -16.82 14.57
N GLY A 95 11.75 -15.49 14.71
CA GLY A 95 12.75 -14.71 15.47
C GLY A 95 13.98 -14.28 14.67
N SER A 96 13.98 -14.47 13.34
CA SER A 96 15.01 -13.94 12.44
C SER A 96 14.96 -12.41 12.29
N SER A 97 16.01 -11.84 11.71
CA SER A 97 16.12 -10.39 11.49
C SER A 97 16.54 -10.03 10.07
N PHE A 98 15.91 -9.00 9.52
CA PHE A 98 16.35 -8.30 8.32
C PHE A 98 16.67 -6.85 8.65
N VAL A 99 17.92 -6.45 8.44
CA VAL A 99 18.41 -5.11 8.77
C VAL A 99 19.03 -4.48 7.53
N VAL A 100 18.62 -3.27 7.22
CA VAL A 100 19.23 -2.44 6.18
C VAL A 100 19.68 -1.13 6.81
N ASP A 101 20.94 -0.75 6.57
CA ASP A 101 21.55 0.45 7.12
C ASP A 101 22.28 1.22 6.02
N GLY A 102 21.76 2.40 5.65
CA GLY A 102 22.39 3.31 4.69
C GLY A 102 22.30 2.86 3.22
N ALA A 103 21.14 2.41 2.76
CA ALA A 103 20.96 1.87 1.41
C ALA A 103 19.79 2.50 0.63
N VAL A 104 19.91 2.50 -0.70
CA VAL A 104 18.75 2.67 -1.60
C VAL A 104 18.16 1.30 -1.91
N ILE A 105 16.90 1.08 -1.55
CA ILE A 105 16.14 -0.11 -1.94
C ILE A 105 15.34 0.24 -3.19
N ASP A 106 15.44 -0.57 -4.23
CA ASP A 106 14.72 -0.41 -5.49
C ASP A 106 13.84 -1.64 -5.72
N SER A 107 12.53 -1.48 -5.51
CA SER A 107 11.53 -2.53 -5.66
C SER A 107 10.93 -2.46 -7.06
N GLU A 108 11.33 -3.41 -7.92
CA GLU A 108 11.00 -3.40 -9.34
C GLU A 108 9.63 -4.05 -9.62
N GLN A 109 8.57 -3.47 -9.07
CA GLN A 109 7.20 -3.94 -9.23
C GLN A 109 6.59 -3.56 -10.60
N GLN A 110 5.73 -4.44 -11.12
CA GLN A 110 4.93 -4.26 -12.35
C GLN A 110 3.47 -3.89 -12.07
N TYR A 111 2.98 -4.22 -10.88
CA TYR A 111 1.65 -3.91 -10.38
C TYR A 111 1.69 -3.80 -8.85
N VAL A 112 0.63 -3.23 -8.25
CA VAL A 112 0.50 -3.11 -6.79
C VAL A 112 0.46 -4.49 -6.12
N THR A 113 0.97 -4.61 -4.90
CA THR A 113 1.04 -5.85 -4.11
C THR A 113 1.99 -6.95 -4.62
N GLN A 114 2.68 -6.75 -5.76
CA GLN A 114 3.53 -7.80 -6.34
C GLN A 114 4.63 -8.28 -5.39
N TYR A 115 5.27 -7.38 -4.63
CA TYR A 115 6.34 -7.72 -3.69
C TYR A 115 6.07 -7.14 -2.30
N TRP A 116 6.61 -7.80 -1.26
CA TRP A 116 6.33 -7.48 0.14
C TRP A 116 7.56 -7.65 1.04
N LEU A 117 7.56 -6.97 2.18
CA LEU A 117 8.48 -7.17 3.30
C LEU A 117 7.65 -7.57 4.53
N ASP A 118 7.61 -8.85 4.83
CA ASP A 118 6.73 -9.42 5.85
C ASP A 118 7.52 -9.90 7.05
N THR A 119 7.05 -9.58 8.25
CA THR A 119 7.48 -10.26 9.48
C THR A 119 6.43 -11.25 9.95
N ALA A 120 6.85 -12.36 10.56
CA ALA A 120 5.97 -13.34 11.18
C ALA A 120 6.64 -13.98 12.40
N THR A 121 5.85 -14.54 13.33
CA THR A 121 6.34 -15.42 14.40
C THR A 121 7.57 -14.86 15.16
N GLY A 122 7.52 -13.59 15.53
CA GLY A 122 8.58 -12.91 16.29
C GLY A 122 9.75 -12.36 15.45
N GLY A 123 9.65 -12.37 14.13
CA GLY A 123 10.63 -11.76 13.23
C GLY A 123 10.72 -10.23 13.38
N SER A 124 11.82 -9.65 12.88
CA SER A 124 12.06 -8.20 12.95
C SER A 124 12.63 -7.63 11.67
N ILE A 125 12.09 -6.49 11.23
CA ILE A 125 12.63 -5.68 10.14
C ILE A 125 13.07 -4.32 10.68
N ALA A 126 14.29 -3.90 10.34
CA ALA A 126 14.80 -2.57 10.66
C ALA A 126 15.41 -1.91 9.43
N LEU A 127 14.81 -0.81 8.98
CA LEU A 127 15.29 0.01 7.87
C LEU A 127 15.79 1.34 8.42
N ARG A 128 17.10 1.54 8.37
CA ARG A 128 17.79 2.75 8.88
C ARG A 128 18.47 3.48 7.75
N ASP A 129 18.25 4.79 7.65
CA ASP A 129 18.87 5.61 6.61
C ASP A 129 18.59 5.06 5.18
N VAL A 130 17.33 4.66 4.96
CA VAL A 130 16.89 3.97 3.73
C VAL A 130 16.05 4.89 2.86
N GLN A 131 16.36 4.90 1.56
CA GLN A 131 15.47 5.41 0.53
C GLN A 131 14.85 4.25 -0.23
N LEU A 132 13.54 4.11 -0.18
CA LEU A 132 12.79 3.10 -0.92
C LEU A 132 12.25 3.72 -2.21
N TYR A 133 12.71 3.21 -3.34
CA TYR A 133 12.22 3.53 -4.67
C TYR A 133 11.28 2.44 -5.13
N THR A 134 10.03 2.79 -5.41
CA THR A 134 9.04 1.85 -5.92
C THR A 134 8.01 2.56 -6.79
N ARG A 135 7.58 1.92 -7.88
CA ARG A 135 6.56 2.47 -8.79
C ARG A 135 5.13 2.29 -8.28
N PHE A 136 4.94 1.28 -7.44
CA PHE A 136 3.66 0.93 -6.83
C PHE A 136 3.83 0.87 -5.31
N PRO A 137 2.74 0.93 -4.53
CA PRO A 137 2.86 0.80 -3.09
C PRO A 137 3.65 -0.46 -2.67
N GLN A 138 4.69 -0.27 -1.87
CA GLN A 138 5.46 -1.37 -1.30
C GLN A 138 4.84 -1.79 0.03
N PHE A 139 4.55 -3.08 0.18
CA PHE A 139 3.92 -3.62 1.38
C PHE A 139 4.99 -3.96 2.43
N LEU A 140 4.81 -3.43 3.64
CA LEU A 140 5.58 -3.76 4.84
C LEU A 140 4.59 -4.26 5.90
N ARG A 141 4.62 -5.55 6.22
CA ARG A 141 3.65 -6.14 7.16
C ARG A 141 4.31 -6.54 8.47
N SER A 142 3.78 -6.01 9.57
CA SER A 142 4.18 -6.35 10.94
C SER A 142 3.12 -7.24 11.59
N LYS A 143 3.35 -8.56 11.59
CA LYS A 143 2.38 -9.54 12.17
C LYS A 143 2.45 -9.59 13.70
N ALA A 144 1.50 -10.29 14.30
CA ALA A 144 1.39 -10.39 15.75
C ALA A 144 2.71 -10.80 16.43
N GLY A 145 3.15 -9.99 17.40
CA GLY A 145 4.38 -10.23 18.17
C GLY A 145 5.68 -9.91 17.42
N CYS A 146 5.63 -9.32 16.23
CA CYS A 146 6.79 -8.92 15.44
C CYS A 146 7.12 -7.43 15.63
N SER A 147 8.26 -7.00 15.11
CA SER A 147 8.66 -5.60 15.14
C SER A 147 9.09 -5.05 13.78
N LEU A 148 8.70 -3.80 13.53
CA LEU A 148 9.12 -3.01 12.38
C LEU A 148 9.69 -1.67 12.88
N LEU A 149 10.90 -1.36 12.44
CA LEU A 149 11.56 -0.08 12.70
C LEU A 149 11.84 0.63 11.37
N LEU A 150 11.31 1.84 11.23
CA LEU A 150 11.67 2.80 10.19
C LEU A 150 12.35 4.00 10.86
N ASP A 151 13.64 4.21 10.59
CA ASP A 151 14.44 5.27 11.19
C ASP A 151 15.20 6.02 10.09
N ARG A 152 14.90 7.31 9.87
CA ARG A 152 15.40 8.04 8.69
C ARG A 152 15.04 7.34 7.37
N PHE A 153 13.80 6.85 7.30
CA PHE A 153 13.25 6.20 6.12
C PHE A 153 12.54 7.21 5.20
N GLN A 154 12.64 7.00 3.89
CA GLN A 154 11.91 7.77 2.90
C GLN A 154 11.38 6.90 1.77
N SER A 155 10.08 6.99 1.47
CA SER A 155 9.51 6.44 0.23
C SER A 155 9.63 7.44 -0.91
N LEU A 156 10.00 6.97 -2.09
CA LEU A 156 10.16 7.76 -3.31
C LEU A 156 9.24 7.20 -4.39
N MET A 157 8.58 8.12 -5.12
CA MET A 157 7.57 7.89 -6.17
C MET A 157 6.21 7.40 -5.66
N ALA A 158 6.10 6.18 -5.16
CA ALA A 158 4.87 5.67 -4.57
C ALA A 158 4.97 5.58 -3.05
N ALA A 159 3.81 5.61 -2.38
CA ALA A 159 3.69 5.47 -0.93
C ALA A 159 4.13 4.08 -0.46
N THR A 160 4.62 3.93 0.77
CA THR A 160 4.71 2.61 1.41
C THR A 160 3.36 2.28 2.04
N HIS A 161 2.93 1.02 2.00
CA HIS A 161 1.76 0.55 2.73
C HIS A 161 2.21 -0.32 3.92
N ILE A 162 2.03 0.18 5.13
CA ILE A 162 2.44 -0.47 6.37
C ILE A 162 1.23 -1.08 7.04
N GLU A 163 1.20 -2.40 7.17
CA GLU A 163 0.12 -3.13 7.82
C GLU A 163 0.56 -3.64 9.19
N THR A 164 -0.30 -3.52 10.20
CA THR A 164 0.01 -3.94 11.57
C THR A 164 -1.05 -4.89 12.11
N GLU A 165 -0.64 -6.01 12.69
CA GLU A 165 -1.57 -6.92 13.39
C GLU A 165 -1.60 -6.66 14.91
N PRO A 166 -2.61 -7.17 15.64
CA PRO A 166 -2.63 -7.11 17.09
C PRO A 166 -1.34 -7.63 17.72
N SER A 167 -0.78 -6.90 18.69
CA SER A 167 0.52 -7.15 19.35
C SER A 167 1.77 -6.89 18.51
N ALA A 168 1.65 -6.41 17.27
CA ALA A 168 2.80 -5.90 16.51
C ALA A 168 3.36 -4.62 17.14
N GLN A 169 4.66 -4.37 16.97
CA GLN A 169 5.31 -3.15 17.41
C GLN A 169 5.90 -2.42 16.21
N VAL A 170 5.43 -1.20 15.95
CA VAL A 170 5.97 -0.36 14.87
C VAL A 170 6.52 0.93 15.46
N THR A 171 7.76 1.25 15.10
CA THR A 171 8.39 2.53 15.43
C THR A 171 8.81 3.21 14.14
N ILE A 172 8.33 4.43 13.95
CA ILE A 172 8.67 5.29 12.82
C ILE A 172 9.26 6.57 13.39
N THR A 173 10.51 6.87 13.05
CA THR A 173 11.18 8.05 13.57
C THR A 173 12.00 8.75 12.51
N ASP A 174 12.01 10.09 12.55
CA ASP A 174 12.81 10.93 11.65
C ASP A 174 12.61 10.60 10.16
N SER A 175 11.40 10.17 9.79
CA SER A 175 11.08 9.59 8.47
C SER A 175 10.15 10.52 7.68
N SER A 176 10.24 10.48 6.35
CA SER A 176 9.49 11.38 5.46
C SER A 176 8.80 10.61 4.35
N GLN A 177 7.69 11.13 3.82
CA GLN A 177 6.93 10.46 2.74
C GLN A 177 6.66 8.98 3.07
N ILE A 178 6.23 8.71 4.29
CA ILE A 178 6.08 7.33 4.80
C ILE A 178 5.04 6.59 3.97
N GLY A 179 3.94 7.25 3.63
CA GLY A 179 2.80 6.64 2.94
C GLY A 179 1.68 6.32 3.91
N GLU A 180 1.23 5.08 3.93
CA GLU A 180 0.06 4.63 4.67
C GLU A 180 0.43 3.70 5.81
N LEU A 181 -0.24 3.87 6.94
CA LEU A 181 -0.16 3.01 8.11
C LEU A 181 -1.57 2.49 8.43
N VAL A 182 -1.78 1.21 8.22
CA VAL A 182 -2.98 0.47 8.61
C VAL A 182 -2.84 -0.03 10.04
N LEU A 183 -3.60 0.57 10.94
CA LEU A 183 -3.56 0.31 12.37
C LEU A 183 -4.73 -0.58 12.79
N TYR A 184 -4.44 -1.87 13.01
CA TYR A 184 -5.39 -2.77 13.66
C TYR A 184 -5.34 -2.61 15.19
N PRO A 185 -6.48 -2.77 15.87
CA PRO A 185 -6.52 -2.76 17.32
C PRO A 185 -5.55 -3.73 17.99
N GLY A 186 -4.84 -3.25 19.02
CA GLY A 186 -3.89 -4.01 19.82
C GLY A 186 -2.46 -3.98 19.29
N ALA A 187 -2.20 -3.41 18.11
CA ALA A 187 -0.85 -3.04 17.73
C ALA A 187 -0.36 -1.86 18.59
N ARG A 188 0.97 -1.74 18.77
CA ARG A 188 1.60 -0.57 19.39
C ARG A 188 2.39 0.19 18.35
N VAL A 189 2.02 1.44 18.13
CA VAL A 189 2.68 2.27 17.11
C VAL A 189 3.17 3.59 17.68
N ASN A 190 4.43 3.89 17.45
CA ASN A 190 5.03 5.18 17.78
C ASN A 190 5.53 5.85 16.50
N VAL A 191 5.04 7.06 16.22
CA VAL A 191 5.50 7.91 15.12
C VAL A 191 6.08 9.19 15.73
N SER A 192 7.33 9.51 15.42
CA SER A 192 7.99 10.70 15.95
C SER A 192 8.83 11.45 14.94
N ALA A 193 8.85 12.78 15.02
CA ALA A 193 9.73 13.62 14.20
C ALA A 193 9.62 13.33 12.70
N SER A 194 8.42 13.01 12.21
CA SER A 194 8.22 12.49 10.84
C SER A 194 7.26 13.35 10.02
N ASP A 195 7.12 13.05 8.73
CA ASP A 195 6.15 13.72 7.86
C ASP A 195 5.44 12.79 6.85
N TYR A 196 4.28 13.26 6.39
CA TYR A 196 3.47 12.66 5.32
C TYR A 196 3.15 11.17 5.58
N ILE A 197 2.21 10.96 6.51
CA ILE A 197 1.69 9.64 6.86
C ILE A 197 0.16 9.68 6.90
N LEU A 198 -0.50 8.77 6.19
CA LEU A 198 -1.92 8.47 6.31
C LEU A 198 -2.11 7.35 7.32
N VAL A 199 -2.74 7.65 8.46
CA VAL A 199 -3.03 6.67 9.50
C VAL A 199 -4.46 6.19 9.35
N TRP A 200 -4.63 4.94 8.93
CA TRP A 200 -5.92 4.25 8.84
C TRP A 200 -6.26 3.58 10.17
N LEU A 201 -7.34 4.03 10.81
CA LEU A 201 -7.86 3.43 12.03
C LEU A 201 -8.86 2.33 11.68
N PHE A 202 -8.54 1.06 11.96
CA PHE A 202 -9.46 -0.05 11.72
C PHE A 202 -10.37 -0.26 12.94
N THR A 203 -11.69 -0.27 12.72
CA THR A 203 -12.69 -0.42 13.80
C THR A 203 -13.44 -1.75 13.65
N PRO A 204 -12.81 -2.89 13.97
CA PRO A 204 -13.42 -4.22 13.87
C PRO A 204 -14.64 -4.38 14.78
N SER A 205 -15.39 -5.46 14.56
CA SER A 205 -16.56 -5.83 15.37
C SER A 205 -16.27 -5.73 16.88
N GLY A 206 -17.18 -5.08 17.61
CA GLY A 206 -17.04 -4.85 19.05
C GLY A 206 -16.24 -3.60 19.43
N THR A 207 -15.60 -2.91 18.48
CA THR A 207 -15.00 -1.61 18.73
C THR A 207 -16.08 -0.59 19.05
N THR A 208 -15.96 0.07 20.20
CA THR A 208 -16.89 1.11 20.62
C THR A 208 -16.14 2.31 21.17
N GLY A 209 -16.63 3.52 20.91
CA GLY A 209 -16.02 4.73 21.47
C GLY A 209 -16.36 6.02 20.74
N THR A 210 -15.95 7.13 21.34
CA THR A 210 -15.93 8.46 20.72
C THR A 210 -14.48 8.90 20.55
N TYR A 211 -14.12 9.30 19.34
CA TYR A 211 -12.74 9.67 18.98
C TYR A 211 -12.70 11.09 18.45
N SER A 212 -11.64 11.83 18.81
CA SER A 212 -11.35 13.14 18.25
C SER A 212 -9.90 13.13 17.77
N LEU A 213 -9.70 13.36 16.49
CA LEU A 213 -8.41 13.36 15.83
C LEU A 213 -7.95 14.82 15.65
N PRO A 214 -6.69 15.15 15.99
CA PRO A 214 -6.19 16.51 15.85
C PRO A 214 -6.05 16.88 14.36
N ASP A 215 -5.97 18.18 14.08
CA ASP A 215 -5.50 18.66 12.77
C ASP A 215 -4.12 18.05 12.47
N GLY A 216 -4.04 17.41 11.32
CA GLY A 216 -2.88 16.71 10.81
C GLY A 216 -1.73 17.58 10.35
N SER A 217 -1.96 18.87 10.11
CA SER A 217 -0.94 19.78 9.58
C SER A 217 0.31 19.83 10.46
N SER A 218 0.14 19.82 11.79
CA SER A 218 1.22 19.71 12.77
C SER A 218 0.71 19.11 14.08
N VAL A 219 1.23 17.93 14.42
CA VAL A 219 0.92 17.17 15.64
C VAL A 219 2.13 17.20 16.57
N ASN A 220 2.09 18.04 17.59
CA ASN A 220 3.15 18.12 18.60
C ASN A 220 3.17 16.89 19.50
N GLN A 221 2.00 16.51 20.03
CA GLN A 221 1.82 15.31 20.85
C GLN A 221 0.36 14.89 20.77
N PHE A 222 0.13 13.65 20.38
CA PHE A 222 -1.18 13.00 20.36
C PHE A 222 -1.01 11.54 20.76
N SER A 223 -1.94 11.03 21.55
CA SER A 223 -2.03 9.61 21.83
C SER A 223 -3.47 9.14 21.72
N LEU A 224 -3.63 8.02 21.02
CA LEU A 224 -4.89 7.30 20.95
C LEU A 224 -4.71 6.03 21.80
N PRO A 225 -5.33 5.94 22.99
CA PRO A 225 -5.16 4.80 23.87
C PRO A 225 -5.80 3.55 23.27
N ASN A 226 -5.85 2.47 24.06
CA ASN A 226 -6.58 1.26 23.71
C ASN A 226 -7.98 1.59 23.14
N PRO A 227 -8.38 0.97 22.04
CA PRO A 227 -7.77 -0.25 21.52
C PRO A 227 -6.65 -0.04 20.48
N PHE A 228 -6.23 1.20 20.20
CA PHE A 228 -5.28 1.51 19.11
C PHE A 228 -3.80 1.66 19.53
N ASP A 229 -3.50 2.02 20.78
CA ASP A 229 -2.14 2.22 21.33
C ASP A 229 -1.17 2.95 20.35
N LEU A 230 -1.63 4.09 19.83
CA LEU A 230 -0.91 4.96 18.90
C LEU A 230 -0.36 6.19 19.63
N SER A 231 0.90 6.52 19.38
CA SER A 231 1.53 7.78 19.81
C SER A 231 2.12 8.50 18.60
N VAL A 232 1.78 9.78 18.44
CA VAL A 232 2.30 10.66 17.39
C VAL A 232 2.91 11.90 18.04
N THR A 233 4.19 12.17 17.79
CA THR A 233 4.92 13.29 18.43
C THR A 233 5.74 14.06 17.41
N ASN A 234 5.70 15.39 17.45
CA ASN A 234 6.45 16.29 16.55
C ASN A 234 6.37 15.88 15.07
N THR A 235 5.18 15.54 14.58
CA THR A 235 4.96 15.01 13.22
C THR A 235 4.09 15.97 12.42
N THR A 236 4.34 16.12 11.13
CA THR A 236 3.57 17.02 10.25
C THR A 236 2.90 16.26 9.11
N ASN A 237 1.85 16.83 8.52
CA ASN A 237 1.09 16.20 7.43
C ASN A 237 0.60 14.78 7.78
N VAL A 238 0.02 14.63 8.97
CA VAL A 238 -0.65 13.40 9.39
C VAL A 238 -2.06 13.38 8.82
N LEU A 239 -2.32 12.51 7.86
CA LEU A 239 -3.64 12.34 7.28
C LEU A 239 -4.37 11.26 8.08
N TRP A 240 -5.67 11.42 8.27
CA TRP A 240 -6.47 10.47 9.04
C TRP A 240 -7.42 9.69 8.12
N GLY A 241 -7.33 8.38 8.21
CA GLY A 241 -8.21 7.43 7.55
C GLY A 241 -8.99 6.61 8.57
N LEU A 242 -10.15 6.12 8.16
CA LEU A 242 -10.96 5.17 8.93
C LEU A 242 -11.30 3.98 8.04
N VAL A 243 -11.23 2.76 8.57
CA VAL A 243 -11.96 1.62 8.00
C VAL A 243 -12.97 1.12 9.04
N SER A 244 -14.25 1.26 8.70
CA SER A 244 -15.34 0.78 9.53
C SER A 244 -15.69 -0.66 9.17
N TYR A 245 -15.85 -1.51 10.18
CA TYR A 245 -16.27 -2.91 10.03
C TYR A 245 -17.70 -3.12 10.52
N PRO A 246 -18.38 -4.19 10.06
CA PRO A 246 -19.60 -4.68 10.70
C PRO A 246 -19.38 -4.91 12.19
N GLY A 247 -20.38 -4.58 13.01
CA GLY A 247 -20.39 -4.75 14.46
C GLY A 247 -19.68 -3.65 15.25
N SER A 248 -19.18 -2.60 14.60
CA SER A 248 -18.58 -1.44 15.27
C SER A 248 -19.65 -0.43 15.73
N ASN A 249 -19.37 0.33 16.78
CA ASN A 249 -20.20 1.45 17.25
C ASN A 249 -19.31 2.63 17.65
N VAL A 250 -18.97 3.45 16.67
CA VAL A 250 -17.97 4.51 16.82
C VAL A 250 -18.53 5.86 16.42
N THR A 251 -18.13 6.89 17.17
CA THR A 251 -18.43 8.29 16.87
C THR A 251 -17.12 9.04 16.69
N PHE A 252 -16.97 9.80 15.61
CA PHE A 252 -15.89 10.77 15.44
C PHE A 252 -16.43 12.17 15.71
N THR A 253 -15.73 12.93 16.54
CA THR A 253 -16.07 14.31 16.94
C THR A 253 -14.94 15.26 16.59
N ASP A 254 -15.29 16.43 16.05
CA ASP A 254 -14.34 17.51 15.77
C ASP A 254 -13.09 17.02 15.00
N SER A 255 -13.31 16.14 14.02
CA SER A 255 -12.24 15.45 13.28
C SER A 255 -12.37 15.72 11.78
N HIS A 256 -11.22 15.89 11.11
CA HIS A 256 -11.14 15.85 9.65
C HIS A 256 -10.53 14.53 9.24
N LEU A 257 -11.31 13.69 8.56
CA LEU A 257 -10.81 12.48 7.93
C LEU A 257 -10.60 12.77 6.45
N LEU A 258 -9.40 12.47 5.97
CA LEU A 258 -9.14 12.47 4.53
C LEU A 258 -10.01 11.40 3.87
N VAL A 259 -10.14 10.23 4.50
CA VAL A 259 -10.79 9.08 3.89
C VAL A 259 -11.53 8.21 4.91
N ALA A 260 -12.69 7.70 4.50
CA ALA A 260 -13.45 6.70 5.24
C ALA A 260 -13.79 5.52 4.32
N GLY A 261 -13.24 4.36 4.67
CA GLY A 261 -13.53 3.07 4.08
C GLY A 261 -14.65 2.34 4.83
N LEU A 262 -15.57 1.72 4.07
CA LEU A 262 -16.57 0.81 4.60
C LEU A 262 -16.26 -0.62 4.14
N LEU A 263 -15.87 -1.48 5.09
CA LEU A 263 -15.68 -2.91 4.84
C LEU A 263 -16.99 -3.67 5.04
N PHE A 264 -17.35 -4.55 4.11
CA PHE A 264 -18.52 -5.42 4.19
C PHE A 264 -18.05 -6.88 4.26
N LEU A 265 -18.58 -7.65 5.20
CA LEU A 265 -18.15 -9.02 5.48
C LEU A 265 -19.34 -9.98 5.50
N GLY A 266 -19.05 -11.27 5.56
CA GLY A 266 -20.03 -12.33 5.72
C GLY A 266 -21.03 -12.37 4.56
N SER A 267 -22.31 -12.26 4.88
CA SER A 267 -23.41 -12.28 3.91
C SER A 267 -24.18 -10.95 3.87
N THR A 268 -23.52 -9.86 4.29
CA THR A 268 -24.14 -8.53 4.27
C THR A 268 -24.55 -8.17 2.86
N GLN A 269 -25.82 -7.79 2.69
CA GLN A 269 -26.34 -7.21 1.47
C GLN A 269 -26.61 -5.74 1.71
N GLN A 270 -25.93 -4.86 0.98
CA GLN A 270 -26.05 -3.43 1.16
C GLN A 270 -26.21 -2.74 -0.20
N ALA A 271 -27.18 -1.84 -0.29
CA ALA A 271 -27.27 -0.88 -1.37
C ALA A 271 -26.98 0.51 -0.80
N LEU A 272 -26.04 1.23 -1.43
CA LEU A 272 -25.66 2.58 -1.07
C LEU A 272 -25.85 3.50 -2.27
N SER A 273 -26.23 4.74 -2.00
CA SER A 273 -26.35 5.77 -3.01
C SER A 273 -26.06 7.14 -2.46
N GLY A 274 -25.64 8.07 -3.32
CA GLY A 274 -25.45 9.48 -2.95
C GLY A 274 -24.21 9.77 -2.12
N TYR A 275 -23.26 8.84 -2.02
CA TYR A 275 -21.93 9.10 -1.46
C TYR A 275 -21.14 9.95 -2.45
N GLN A 276 -20.58 11.07 -2.01
CA GLN A 276 -19.89 12.02 -2.89
C GLN A 276 -18.60 12.48 -2.22
N ASN A 277 -17.45 12.19 -2.83
CA ASN A 277 -16.17 12.77 -2.42
C ASN A 277 -16.24 14.31 -2.40
N GLY A 278 -15.67 14.92 -1.35
CA GLY A 278 -15.73 16.36 -1.09
C GLY A 278 -17.14 16.91 -0.81
N GLY A 279 -18.16 16.06 -0.73
CA GLY A 279 -19.54 16.42 -0.49
C GLY A 279 -19.92 16.46 1.00
N PRO A 280 -21.18 16.83 1.31
CA PRO A 280 -21.74 16.65 2.65
C PRO A 280 -21.73 15.17 3.06
N LEU A 281 -21.65 14.92 4.37
CA LEU A 281 -21.75 13.56 4.89
C LEU A 281 -23.09 12.91 4.47
N PRO A 282 -23.06 11.68 3.95
CA PRO A 282 -24.26 10.95 3.56
C PRO A 282 -25.02 10.48 4.80
N ASP A 283 -26.27 10.05 4.60
CA ASP A 283 -27.03 9.38 5.64
C ASP A 283 -26.48 7.96 5.87
N LEU A 284 -25.80 7.78 7.01
CA LEU A 284 -25.20 6.50 7.40
C LEU A 284 -26.20 5.58 8.13
N SER A 285 -27.44 6.03 8.39
CA SER A 285 -28.46 5.19 9.04
C SER A 285 -28.87 3.96 8.19
N GLY A 286 -28.53 3.97 6.90
CA GLY A 286 -28.70 2.84 5.99
C GLY A 286 -27.74 1.68 6.25
N LEU A 287 -26.68 1.87 7.04
CA LEU A 287 -25.76 0.79 7.43
C LEU A 287 -26.38 0.01 8.60
N SER A 288 -26.97 -1.16 8.31
CA SER A 288 -27.69 -1.92 9.34
C SER A 288 -26.80 -2.73 10.27
N ASP A 289 -25.53 -2.92 9.91
CA ASP A 289 -24.61 -3.81 10.58
C ASP A 289 -23.61 -3.10 11.51
N ARG A 290 -23.63 -1.77 11.59
CA ARG A 290 -22.74 -0.96 12.45
C ARG A 290 -23.35 0.40 12.78
N THR A 291 -22.79 1.07 13.76
CA THR A 291 -23.07 2.48 14.04
C THR A 291 -21.82 3.29 13.77
N LEU A 292 -21.89 4.17 12.76
CA LEU A 292 -20.84 5.13 12.45
C LEU A 292 -21.45 6.53 12.45
N VAL A 293 -20.95 7.39 13.35
CA VAL A 293 -21.45 8.75 13.52
C VAL A 293 -20.32 9.75 13.40
N PHE A 294 -20.55 10.81 12.64
CA PHE A 294 -19.64 11.95 12.52
C PHE A 294 -20.32 13.19 13.10
N GLN A 295 -19.72 13.81 14.11
CA GLN A 295 -20.21 15.02 14.77
C GLN A 295 -19.19 16.14 14.58
N ASN A 296 -19.60 17.26 14.00
CA ASN A 296 -18.69 18.36 13.65
C ASN A 296 -17.43 17.87 12.91
N SER A 297 -17.59 16.85 12.07
CA SER A 297 -16.49 16.17 11.41
C SER A 297 -16.75 16.14 9.90
N THR A 298 -15.69 15.97 9.13
CA THR A 298 -15.75 15.85 7.66
C THR A 298 -15.02 14.61 7.20
N VAL A 299 -15.45 14.09 6.05
CA VAL A 299 -14.83 12.99 5.31
C VAL A 299 -14.69 13.46 3.87
N ASP A 300 -13.47 13.50 3.35
CA ASP A 300 -13.24 13.97 1.98
C ASP A 300 -13.43 12.85 0.95
N ILE A 301 -13.05 11.62 1.29
CA ILE A 301 -13.02 10.49 0.36
C ILE A 301 -13.76 9.29 0.96
N TRP A 302 -14.58 8.62 0.14
CA TRP A 302 -15.24 7.37 0.50
C TRP A 302 -14.62 6.20 -0.26
N ASN A 303 -14.29 5.13 0.48
CA ASN A 303 -13.80 3.88 -0.07
C ASN A 303 -14.72 2.72 0.32
N PHE A 304 -14.79 1.68 -0.51
CA PHE A 304 -15.66 0.53 -0.26
C PHE A 304 -14.91 -0.79 -0.42
N TYR A 305 -15.08 -1.68 0.54
CA TYR A 305 -14.36 -2.95 0.59
C TYR A 305 -15.33 -4.11 0.80
N PRO A 306 -16.07 -4.55 -0.23
CA PRO A 306 -16.86 -5.77 -0.15
C PRO A 306 -15.92 -6.99 -0.09
N SER A 307 -16.07 -7.82 0.95
CA SER A 307 -15.23 -9.00 1.17
C SER A 307 -16.06 -10.20 1.62
N GLU A 308 -15.40 -11.35 1.75
CA GLU A 308 -15.98 -12.65 2.10
C GLU A 308 -17.11 -13.07 1.16
N GLY A 309 -18.39 -12.98 1.52
CA GLY A 309 -19.53 -13.32 0.66
C GLY A 309 -20.56 -12.20 0.57
N SER A 310 -20.13 -10.96 0.84
CA SER A 310 -21.02 -9.79 0.84
C SER A 310 -21.48 -9.41 -0.57
N ASP A 311 -22.65 -8.78 -0.68
CA ASP A 311 -23.16 -8.20 -1.92
C ASP A 311 -23.35 -6.68 -1.70
N LEU A 312 -22.56 -5.88 -2.42
CA LEU A 312 -22.59 -4.43 -2.35
C LEU A 312 -23.10 -3.84 -3.67
N GLN A 313 -24.09 -2.96 -3.59
CA GLN A 313 -24.58 -2.19 -4.73
C GLN A 313 -24.30 -0.71 -4.49
N LEU A 314 -23.56 -0.08 -5.39
CA LEU A 314 -23.27 1.35 -5.38
C LEU A 314 -23.99 2.01 -6.56
N ASN A 315 -24.84 3.00 -6.28
CA ASN A 315 -25.61 3.69 -7.30
C ASN A 315 -25.49 5.20 -7.11
N ASP A 316 -25.22 5.96 -8.18
CA ASP A 316 -25.12 7.42 -8.14
C ASP A 316 -24.13 7.94 -7.06
N CYS A 317 -22.94 7.32 -7.00
CA CYS A 317 -21.87 7.68 -6.06
C CYS A 317 -20.67 8.30 -6.79
N THR A 318 -19.89 9.13 -6.09
CA THR A 318 -18.50 9.49 -6.45
C THR A 318 -17.61 9.06 -5.29
N PHE A 319 -16.69 8.12 -5.54
CA PHE A 319 -15.87 7.47 -4.52
C PHE A 319 -14.40 7.34 -4.95
N GLY A 320 -13.51 7.16 -3.98
CA GLY A 320 -12.06 7.17 -4.21
C GLY A 320 -11.46 5.81 -4.57
N GLU A 321 -11.99 4.74 -3.98
CA GLU A 321 -11.49 3.37 -4.14
C GLU A 321 -12.61 2.35 -3.96
N MET A 322 -12.54 1.22 -4.68
CA MET A 322 -13.29 0.03 -4.32
C MET A 322 -12.48 -1.22 -4.61
N LEU A 323 -12.27 -2.05 -3.59
CA LEU A 323 -11.57 -3.32 -3.71
C LEU A 323 -12.47 -4.45 -3.22
N ALA A 324 -12.80 -5.39 -4.11
CA ALA A 324 -13.57 -6.58 -3.76
C ALA A 324 -12.65 -7.78 -3.48
N PHE A 325 -12.90 -8.52 -2.41
CA PHE A 325 -12.09 -9.66 -1.97
C PHE A 325 -12.93 -10.92 -1.67
N GLY A 326 -12.27 -12.06 -1.49
CA GLY A 326 -12.93 -13.34 -1.16
C GLY A 326 -13.87 -13.83 -2.27
N HIS A 327 -15.13 -14.03 -1.93
CA HIS A 327 -16.24 -14.37 -2.83
C HIS A 327 -17.28 -13.23 -2.90
N ALA A 328 -16.87 -12.00 -2.59
CA ALA A 328 -17.80 -10.88 -2.58
C ALA A 328 -18.28 -10.52 -3.98
N ARG A 329 -19.47 -9.91 -4.05
CA ARG A 329 -20.02 -9.34 -5.27
C ARG A 329 -20.21 -7.84 -5.09
N ALA A 330 -19.80 -7.06 -6.08
CA ALA A 330 -20.06 -5.64 -6.13
C ALA A 330 -20.72 -5.26 -7.46
N VAL A 331 -21.78 -4.45 -7.40
CA VAL A 331 -22.42 -3.85 -8.58
C VAL A 331 -22.33 -2.34 -8.46
N ILE A 332 -21.71 -1.69 -9.43
CA ILE A 332 -21.57 -0.24 -9.49
C ILE A 332 -22.37 0.26 -10.69
N THR A 333 -23.33 1.16 -10.47
CA THR A 333 -24.11 1.77 -11.56
C THR A 333 -24.09 3.28 -11.48
N SER A 334 -24.01 3.94 -12.64
CA SER A 334 -24.11 5.41 -12.76
C SER A 334 -23.21 6.17 -11.78
N SER A 335 -22.01 5.66 -11.52
CA SER A 335 -21.11 6.17 -10.49
C SER A 335 -19.76 6.63 -11.06
N GLY A 336 -19.03 7.39 -10.26
CA GLY A 336 -17.67 7.84 -10.50
C GLY A 336 -16.68 7.18 -9.52
N CYS A 337 -15.62 6.56 -10.01
CA CYS A 337 -14.44 6.26 -9.20
C CYS A 337 -13.34 7.26 -9.59
N ASP A 338 -12.96 8.18 -8.71
CA ASP A 338 -12.05 9.28 -9.04
C ASP A 338 -10.58 9.02 -8.70
N GLY A 339 -10.29 7.84 -8.14
CA GLY A 339 -8.94 7.40 -7.77
C GLY A 339 -8.30 8.14 -6.60
N SER A 340 -9.01 9.08 -5.96
CA SER A 340 -8.47 9.84 -4.83
C SER A 340 -8.13 8.96 -3.62
N GLY A 341 -8.79 7.82 -3.49
CA GLY A 341 -8.57 6.85 -2.43
C GLY A 341 -7.74 5.63 -2.84
N GLY A 342 -7.35 5.50 -4.12
CA GLY A 342 -6.65 4.34 -4.65
C GLY A 342 -7.16 3.89 -6.02
N PHE A 343 -7.35 2.59 -6.20
CA PHE A 343 -7.72 1.98 -7.48
C PHE A 343 -9.03 1.18 -7.41
N LEU A 344 -9.59 0.82 -8.58
CA LEU A 344 -10.68 -0.15 -8.63
C LEU A 344 -10.11 -1.56 -8.76
N GLY A 345 -10.47 -2.47 -7.86
CA GLY A 345 -9.86 -3.79 -7.84
C GLY A 345 -10.78 -4.93 -7.45
N THR A 346 -10.37 -6.13 -7.85
CA THR A 346 -11.02 -7.40 -7.51
C THR A 346 -9.95 -8.47 -7.32
N GLU A 347 -10.07 -9.24 -6.25
CA GLU A 347 -9.09 -10.25 -5.81
C GLU A 347 -9.82 -11.55 -5.40
N ASP A 348 -9.06 -12.62 -5.19
CA ASP A 348 -9.56 -13.97 -4.88
C ASP A 348 -10.55 -14.48 -5.95
N ASN A 349 -11.81 -14.70 -5.56
CA ASN A 349 -12.91 -15.22 -6.38
C ASN A 349 -14.06 -14.19 -6.47
N SER A 350 -13.75 -12.91 -6.20
CA SER A 350 -14.76 -11.86 -6.18
C SER A 350 -15.25 -11.50 -7.58
N ILE A 351 -16.44 -10.88 -7.64
CA ILE A 351 -17.08 -10.45 -8.88
C ILE A 351 -17.45 -8.99 -8.77
N VAL A 352 -16.94 -8.17 -9.69
CA VAL A 352 -17.27 -6.75 -9.80
C VAL A 352 -17.93 -6.47 -11.14
N GLU A 353 -19.11 -5.86 -11.12
CA GLU A 353 -19.84 -5.47 -12.31
C GLU A 353 -20.08 -3.96 -12.30
N VAL A 354 -19.60 -3.26 -13.32
CA VAL A 354 -19.70 -1.80 -13.42
C VAL A 354 -20.47 -1.44 -14.68
N TYR A 355 -21.51 -0.63 -14.50
CA TYR A 355 -22.43 -0.24 -15.56
C TYR A 355 -22.50 1.28 -15.68
N SER A 356 -22.43 1.80 -16.91
CA SER A 356 -22.70 3.21 -17.23
C SER A 356 -21.97 4.21 -16.32
N SER A 357 -20.70 3.93 -15.99
CA SER A 357 -19.92 4.65 -14.98
C SER A 357 -18.66 5.27 -15.57
N ARG A 358 -18.09 6.24 -14.85
CA ARG A 358 -16.81 6.87 -15.19
C ARG A 358 -15.76 6.47 -14.16
N LEU A 359 -14.62 5.98 -14.62
CA LEU A 359 -13.54 5.50 -13.76
C LEU A 359 -12.28 6.29 -14.11
N ASP A 360 -11.94 7.30 -13.31
CA ASP A 360 -10.72 8.09 -13.43
C ASP A 360 -9.62 7.52 -12.52
N THR A 361 -9.37 6.22 -12.66
CA THR A 361 -8.38 5.48 -11.87
C THR A 361 -7.87 4.26 -12.61
N ASP A 362 -6.74 3.72 -12.15
CA ASP A 362 -6.25 2.41 -12.57
C ASP A 362 -7.20 1.30 -12.11
N ILE A 363 -7.26 0.21 -12.86
CA ILE A 363 -8.02 -1.00 -12.53
C ILE A 363 -7.03 -2.15 -12.40
N THR A 364 -7.06 -2.88 -11.29
CA THR A 364 -6.20 -4.06 -11.11
C THR A 364 -7.00 -5.27 -10.64
N THR A 365 -6.86 -6.40 -11.34
CA THR A 365 -7.54 -7.65 -11.01
C THR A 365 -6.53 -8.76 -10.71
N PHE A 366 -6.85 -9.59 -9.71
CA PHE A 366 -5.95 -10.61 -9.14
C PHE A 366 -6.62 -11.98 -9.08
N ASP A 367 -5.79 -13.03 -8.93
CA ASP A 367 -6.22 -14.41 -8.68
C ASP A 367 -7.28 -14.93 -9.66
N ASP A 368 -8.42 -15.45 -9.20
CA ASP A 368 -9.49 -16.04 -10.02
C ASP A 368 -10.69 -15.07 -10.16
N SER A 369 -10.47 -13.77 -9.92
CA SER A 369 -11.53 -12.76 -9.87
C SER A 369 -12.08 -12.36 -11.25
N ASN A 370 -13.29 -11.78 -11.25
CA ASN A 370 -13.98 -11.37 -12.49
C ASN A 370 -14.44 -9.93 -12.41
N LEU A 371 -14.11 -9.13 -13.43
CA LEU A 371 -14.54 -7.75 -13.55
C LEU A 371 -15.23 -7.52 -14.89
N LEU A 372 -16.47 -7.04 -14.87
CA LEU A 372 -17.23 -6.62 -16.05
C LEU A 372 -17.37 -5.11 -16.06
N LEU A 373 -16.99 -4.47 -17.16
CA LEU A 373 -17.30 -3.08 -17.47
C LEU A 373 -18.26 -3.04 -18.66
N ASP A 374 -19.47 -2.51 -18.47
CA ASP A 374 -20.45 -2.33 -19.55
C ASP A 374 -20.90 -0.87 -19.67
N GLY A 375 -20.64 -0.26 -20.83
CA GLY A 375 -20.99 1.13 -21.09
C GLY A 375 -20.19 2.14 -20.27
N CYS A 376 -18.94 1.81 -19.89
CA CYS A 376 -18.11 2.65 -19.04
C CYS A 376 -17.10 3.50 -19.82
N THR A 377 -16.57 4.53 -19.17
CA THR A 377 -15.37 5.25 -19.61
C THR A 377 -14.29 5.11 -18.55
N VAL A 378 -13.12 4.60 -18.92
CA VAL A 378 -11.96 4.42 -18.04
C VAL A 378 -10.85 5.36 -18.46
N HIS A 379 -10.34 6.19 -17.54
CA HIS A 379 -9.14 7.00 -17.69
C HIS A 379 -8.08 6.46 -16.72
N GLY A 380 -7.35 5.44 -17.15
CA GLY A 380 -6.43 4.69 -16.31
C GLY A 380 -6.02 3.37 -16.97
N THR A 381 -4.97 2.77 -16.44
CA THR A 381 -4.45 1.48 -16.91
C THR A 381 -5.27 0.33 -16.33
N ILE A 382 -5.64 -0.64 -17.15
CA ILE A 382 -6.25 -1.90 -16.71
C ILE A 382 -5.18 -2.98 -16.66
N ARG A 383 -4.96 -3.57 -15.49
CA ARG A 383 -4.02 -4.67 -15.25
C ARG A 383 -4.79 -5.90 -14.79
N ALA A 384 -4.59 -7.02 -15.47
CA ALA A 384 -5.11 -8.32 -15.06
C ALA A 384 -3.95 -9.26 -14.74
N THR A 385 -4.00 -9.92 -13.59
CA THR A 385 -2.93 -10.79 -13.05
C THR A 385 -3.51 -12.11 -12.54
N GLY A 386 -2.67 -13.12 -12.29
CA GLY A 386 -3.15 -14.44 -11.87
C GLY A 386 -3.93 -15.16 -12.98
N ASN A 387 -5.17 -15.57 -12.69
CA ASN A 387 -6.14 -16.16 -13.64
C ASN A 387 -7.36 -15.25 -13.88
N SER A 388 -7.28 -13.99 -13.47
CA SER A 388 -8.43 -13.08 -13.46
C SER A 388 -8.93 -12.77 -14.86
N THR A 389 -10.20 -12.39 -14.96
CA THR A 389 -10.81 -11.99 -16.24
C THR A 389 -11.45 -10.61 -16.14
N VAL A 390 -11.04 -9.72 -17.03
CA VAL A 390 -11.70 -8.43 -17.27
C VAL A 390 -12.48 -8.51 -18.58
N THR A 391 -13.78 -8.22 -18.56
CA THR A 391 -14.63 -8.14 -19.75
C THR A 391 -15.06 -6.70 -19.99
N LEU A 392 -14.79 -6.18 -21.18
CA LEU A 392 -15.14 -4.83 -21.60
C LEU A 392 -16.24 -4.92 -22.66
N ARG A 393 -17.44 -4.43 -22.34
CA ARG A 393 -18.58 -4.28 -23.25
C ARG A 393 -18.89 -2.81 -23.43
N ASN A 394 -19.02 -2.34 -24.66
CA ASN A 394 -19.38 -0.94 -24.94
C ASN A 394 -18.55 0.09 -24.14
N THR A 395 -17.31 -0.26 -23.77
CA THR A 395 -16.49 0.49 -22.81
C THR A 395 -15.32 1.12 -23.53
N THR A 396 -15.06 2.40 -23.23
CA THR A 396 -13.90 3.13 -23.75
C THR A 396 -12.81 3.16 -22.69
N VAL A 397 -11.58 2.82 -23.07
CA VAL A 397 -10.41 2.89 -22.19
C VAL A 397 -9.39 3.86 -22.77
N ASP A 398 -9.05 4.87 -21.98
CA ASP A 398 -7.98 5.84 -22.20
C ASP A 398 -6.82 5.49 -21.25
N GLY A 399 -6.08 4.44 -21.63
CA GLY A 399 -5.00 3.85 -20.85
C GLY A 399 -4.51 2.55 -21.47
N GLU A 400 -3.53 1.92 -20.84
CA GLU A 400 -2.98 0.64 -21.31
C GLU A 400 -3.82 -0.55 -20.81
N LEU A 401 -3.88 -1.61 -21.61
CA LEU A 401 -4.43 -2.90 -21.22
C LEU A 401 -3.25 -3.86 -21.03
N MET A 402 -3.07 -4.39 -19.82
CA MET A 402 -1.94 -5.24 -19.46
C MET A 402 -2.43 -6.57 -18.91
N GLU A 403 -2.03 -7.65 -19.56
CA GLU A 403 -2.25 -9.02 -19.09
C GLU A 403 -0.93 -9.57 -18.53
N TYR A 404 -0.99 -10.14 -17.33
CA TYR A 404 0.10 -10.84 -16.68
C TYR A 404 -0.31 -12.28 -16.35
N ASP A 405 0.67 -13.19 -16.30
CA ASP A 405 0.49 -14.60 -15.97
C ASP A 405 -0.54 -15.32 -16.86
N GLY A 406 -1.66 -15.77 -16.28
CA GLY A 406 -2.75 -16.47 -16.96
C GLY A 406 -4.01 -15.62 -17.18
N ALA A 407 -3.96 -14.34 -16.81
CA ALA A 407 -5.11 -13.45 -16.82
C ALA A 407 -5.53 -13.04 -18.24
N LYS A 408 -6.77 -12.56 -18.38
CA LYS A 408 -7.34 -12.18 -19.69
C LYS A 408 -8.14 -10.90 -19.62
N ILE A 409 -8.00 -10.09 -20.65
CA ILE A 409 -8.83 -8.91 -20.94
C ILE A 409 -9.57 -9.17 -22.25
N ILE A 410 -10.89 -9.30 -22.17
CA ILE A 410 -11.79 -9.59 -23.28
C ILE A 410 -12.51 -8.31 -23.68
N VAL A 411 -12.45 -7.93 -24.97
CA VAL A 411 -13.13 -6.75 -25.51
C VAL A 411 -14.23 -7.21 -26.47
N GLU A 412 -15.48 -6.84 -26.16
CA GLU A 412 -16.72 -7.25 -26.87
C GLU A 412 -17.46 -6.08 -27.53
#